data_AF-A0A947Z572-F1
#
_entry.id   AF-A0A947Z572-F1
#
_cell.length_a   1.000
_cell.length_b   1.000
_cell.length_c   1.000
_cell.angle_alpha   90.00
_cell.angle_beta   90.00
_cell.angle_gamma   90.00
#
_symmetry.space_group_name_H-M   'P 1'
#
loop_
_entity.id
_entity.type
_entity.pdbx_description
1 polymer ?
#
loop_
_entity_poly.entity_id
_entity_poly.type
_entity_poly.pdbx_seq_one_letter_code
_entity_poly.pdbx_strand_id
1 'polypeptide(L)'
;MNDVLMIGGLHRNAGKTTFSGRVISSLAGDHRITAVKVTIFKGAHALETTPVLLPEERSDTGKDTARMLAAGAARVFWLKTDEPHMEEALSLLQTLRDGNPLLVESNTLRRYCRPSLFYLVGREGEQSLKESAREVMPMADRTLTSTLDPRGEVLYFPNPRLMFQGGKWIELS
;
A
#
# COMPACT_ATOMS: atom_id res chain seq x y z
N MET A 1 -6.39 11.11 6.94
CA MET A 1 -5.51 11.56 5.84
C MET A 1 -6.26 11.33 4.55
N ASN A 2 -6.73 12.40 3.90
CA ASN A 2 -7.74 12.28 2.82
C ASN A 2 -7.12 11.85 1.47
N ASP A 3 -5.84 12.06 1.29
CA ASP A 3 -5.05 11.80 0.09
C ASP A 3 -4.39 10.41 0.08
N VAL A 4 -4.67 9.57 1.08
CA VAL A 4 -4.05 8.25 1.25
C VAL A 4 -4.99 7.12 0.84
N LEU A 5 -4.54 6.29 -0.10
CA LEU A 5 -5.03 4.94 -0.34
C LEU A 5 -4.06 3.97 0.32
N MET A 6 -4.54 3.20 1.30
CA MET A 6 -3.72 2.19 1.98
C MET A 6 -4.11 0.80 1.51
N ILE A 7 -3.12 -0.01 1.15
CA ILE A 7 -3.28 -1.38 0.66
C ILE A 7 -2.54 -2.33 1.60
N GLY A 8 -3.33 -3.09 2.35
CA GLY A 8 -2.85 -4.23 3.13
C GLY A 8 -3.17 -5.54 2.43
N GLY A 9 -2.86 -6.66 3.08
CA GLY A 9 -3.12 -7.98 2.53
C GLY A 9 -3.17 -9.07 3.57
N LEU A 10 -4.03 -10.04 3.29
CA LEU A 10 -4.46 -11.07 4.24
C LEU A 10 -3.33 -12.04 4.59
N HIS A 11 -2.53 -12.43 3.60
CA HIS A 11 -1.45 -13.41 3.76
C HIS A 11 -0.13 -12.94 3.13
N ARG A 12 0.91 -13.78 3.20
CA ARG A 12 2.17 -13.53 2.49
C ARG A 12 1.93 -13.69 1.00
N ASN A 13 2.55 -12.85 0.18
CA ASN A 13 2.39 -12.86 -1.29
C ASN A 13 0.93 -12.72 -1.76
N ALA A 14 0.09 -12.00 -1.01
CA ALA A 14 -1.32 -11.79 -1.33
C ALA A 14 -1.59 -10.86 -2.53
N GLY A 15 -0.60 -10.58 -3.38
CA GLY A 15 -0.81 -9.75 -4.56
C GLY A 15 -0.98 -8.25 -4.33
N LYS A 16 -0.70 -7.73 -3.11
CA LYS A 16 -0.75 -6.28 -2.79
C LYS A 16 0.02 -5.44 -3.80
N THR A 17 1.31 -5.75 -4.01
CA THR A 17 2.19 -5.02 -4.92
C THR A 17 1.67 -5.04 -6.35
N THR A 18 1.08 -6.16 -6.77
CA THR A 18 0.45 -6.27 -8.08
C THR A 18 -0.77 -5.35 -8.17
N PHE A 19 -1.61 -5.31 -7.13
CA PHE A 19 -2.78 -4.43 -7.09
C PHE A 19 -2.37 -2.96 -7.04
N SER A 20 -1.39 -2.61 -6.21
CA SER A 20 -0.80 -1.27 -6.14
C SER A 20 -0.28 -0.82 -7.49
N GLY A 21 0.46 -1.68 -8.20
CA GLY A 21 0.92 -1.41 -9.56
C GLY A 21 -0.23 -1.13 -10.53
N ARG A 22 -1.30 -1.95 -10.49
CA ARG A 22 -2.49 -1.72 -11.32
C ARG A 22 -3.16 -0.38 -11.04
N VAL A 23 -3.30 0.01 -9.77
CA VAL A 23 -3.86 1.32 -9.38
C VAL A 23 -2.96 2.45 -9.90
N ILE A 24 -1.65 2.35 -9.68
CA ILE A 24 -0.67 3.33 -10.15
C ILE A 24 -0.78 3.50 -11.67
N SER A 25 -0.68 2.42 -12.44
CA SER A 25 -0.70 2.48 -13.91
C SER A 25 -2.00 3.07 -14.45
N SER A 26 -3.14 2.83 -13.78
CA SER A 26 -4.43 3.38 -14.23
C SER A 26 -4.58 4.90 -14.07
N LEU A 27 -3.74 5.53 -13.25
CA LEU A 27 -3.88 6.94 -12.86
C LEU A 27 -2.61 7.77 -13.13
N ALA A 28 -1.48 7.12 -13.44
CA ALA A 28 -0.19 7.79 -13.68
C ALA A 28 -0.20 8.76 -14.89
N GLY A 29 -1.14 8.59 -15.82
CA GLY A 29 -1.33 9.53 -16.94
C GLY A 29 -1.86 10.90 -16.51
N ASP A 30 -2.67 10.94 -15.45
CA ASP A 30 -3.37 12.15 -15.00
C ASP A 30 -2.84 12.69 -13.66
N HIS A 31 -2.12 11.86 -12.89
CA HIS A 31 -1.68 12.20 -11.54
C HIS A 31 -0.24 11.78 -11.24
N ARG A 32 0.48 12.62 -10.46
CA ARG A 32 1.84 12.33 -9.98
C ARG A 32 1.80 11.52 -8.68
N ILE A 33 1.56 10.21 -8.78
CA ILE A 33 1.40 9.35 -7.60
C ILE A 33 2.73 9.18 -6.86
N THR A 34 2.71 9.39 -5.55
CA THR A 34 3.79 8.94 -4.66
C THR A 34 3.37 7.62 -4.02
N ALA A 35 4.22 6.60 -4.09
CA ALA A 35 3.96 5.30 -3.47
C ALA A 35 4.94 5.03 -2.32
N VAL A 36 4.47 4.43 -1.23
CA VAL A 36 5.30 4.14 -0.06
C VAL A 36 5.03 2.73 0.44
N LYS A 37 6.07 1.92 0.51
CA LYS A 37 6.02 0.67 1.28
C LYS A 37 6.40 0.97 2.72
N VAL A 38 5.57 0.58 3.68
CA VAL A 38 5.86 0.78 5.12
C VAL A 38 6.05 -0.56 5.80
N THR A 39 7.25 -0.80 6.32
CA THR A 39 7.59 -2.00 7.09
C THR A 39 7.82 -1.63 8.54
N ILE A 40 7.02 -2.22 9.42
CA ILE A 40 7.09 -2.03 10.88
C ILE A 40 7.70 -3.29 11.46
N PHE A 41 8.93 -3.18 11.96
CA PHE A 41 9.65 -4.28 12.57
C PHE A 41 9.19 -4.50 14.02
N LYS A 42 9.27 -5.75 14.49
CA LYS A 42 8.85 -6.16 15.84
C LYS A 42 9.91 -7.04 16.48
N GLY A 43 9.93 -7.09 17.82
CA GLY A 43 10.79 -7.97 18.59
C GLY A 43 12.28 -7.70 18.36
N ALA A 44 13.11 -8.75 18.29
CA ALA A 44 14.55 -8.63 18.05
C ALA A 44 14.94 -8.00 16.69
N HIS A 45 13.99 -7.79 15.80
CA HIS A 45 14.19 -7.07 14.54
C HIS A 45 13.76 -5.61 14.62
N ALA A 46 13.16 -5.17 15.74
CA ALA A 46 12.85 -3.76 15.97
C ALA A 46 14.14 -2.94 15.78
N LEU A 47 13.99 -1.82 15.10
CA LEU A 47 15.11 -0.93 14.86
C LEU A 47 15.38 -0.20 16.17
N GLU A 48 16.54 -0.39 16.79
CA GLU A 48 16.96 0.43 17.95
C GLU A 48 17.26 1.90 17.56
N THR A 49 16.76 2.34 16.40
CA THR A 49 17.11 3.59 15.74
C THR A 49 15.87 4.20 15.07
N THR A 50 15.88 5.52 14.96
CA THR A 50 14.87 6.37 14.29
C THR A 50 14.38 5.83 12.94
N PRO A 51 13.12 6.14 12.54
CA PRO A 51 12.55 5.73 11.26
C PRO A 51 13.39 6.21 10.07
N VAL A 52 13.48 5.37 9.05
CA VAL A 52 14.27 5.66 7.84
C VAL A 52 13.37 5.63 6.62
N LEU A 53 13.43 6.71 5.82
CA LEU A 53 12.73 6.84 4.55
C LEU A 53 13.73 6.74 3.39
N LEU A 54 13.69 5.63 2.66
CA LEU A 54 14.62 5.34 1.57
C LEU A 54 13.94 5.57 0.21
N PRO A 55 14.47 6.41 -0.68
CA PRO A 55 13.97 6.51 -2.05
C PRO A 55 14.28 5.23 -2.84
N GLU A 56 13.38 4.83 -3.73
CA GLU A 56 13.63 3.83 -4.76
C GLU A 56 13.92 4.56 -6.07
N GLU A 57 15.12 4.32 -6.62
CA GLU A 57 15.60 4.95 -7.85
C GLU A 57 15.71 3.94 -9.01
N ARG A 58 15.51 2.65 -8.74
CA ARG A 58 15.69 1.57 -9.72
C ARG A 58 14.42 0.75 -9.88
N SER A 59 13.88 0.74 -11.09
CA SER A 59 12.66 0.01 -11.44
C SER A 59 12.89 -1.46 -11.83
N ASP A 60 14.14 -1.91 -11.92
CA ASP A 60 14.54 -3.20 -12.50
C ASP A 60 15.00 -4.25 -11.46
N THR A 61 14.94 -3.93 -10.17
CA THR A 61 15.48 -4.81 -9.11
C THR A 61 14.57 -5.96 -8.70
N GLY A 62 13.33 -6.03 -9.23
CA GLY A 62 12.32 -7.03 -8.87
C GLY A 62 11.70 -6.86 -7.48
N LYS A 63 12.13 -5.86 -6.70
CA LYS A 63 11.56 -5.54 -5.38
C LYS A 63 10.16 -4.93 -5.51
N ASP A 64 9.38 -4.97 -4.43
CA ASP A 64 8.04 -4.38 -4.41
C ASP A 64 8.04 -2.89 -4.79
N THR A 65 8.98 -2.13 -4.26
CA THR A 65 9.17 -0.70 -4.55
C THR A 65 9.56 -0.45 -6.01
N ALA A 66 10.47 -1.26 -6.56
CA ALA A 66 10.84 -1.20 -7.97
C ALA A 66 9.65 -1.46 -8.90
N ARG A 67 8.77 -2.40 -8.53
CA ARG A 67 7.53 -2.69 -9.28
C ARG A 67 6.54 -1.53 -9.28
N MET A 68 6.41 -0.82 -8.15
CA MET A 68 5.58 0.39 -8.09
C MET A 68 6.16 1.52 -8.95
N LEU A 69 7.48 1.66 -8.98
CA LEU A 69 8.17 2.65 -9.83
C LEU A 69 7.98 2.30 -11.32
N ALA A 70 8.18 1.04 -11.70
CA ALA A 70 7.95 0.54 -13.04
C ALA A 70 6.50 0.71 -13.51
N ALA A 71 5.53 0.66 -12.59
CA ALA A 71 4.12 0.87 -12.88
C ALA A 71 3.76 2.33 -13.21
N GLY A 72 4.68 3.28 -13.00
CA GLY A 72 4.49 4.70 -13.34
C GLY A 72 4.35 5.64 -12.14
N ALA A 73 4.66 5.19 -10.92
CA ALA A 73 4.68 6.10 -9.76
C ALA A 73 5.75 7.19 -9.97
N ALA A 74 5.42 8.44 -9.68
CA ALA A 74 6.35 9.55 -9.85
C ALA A 74 7.50 9.49 -8.85
N ARG A 75 7.23 9.01 -7.63
CA ARG A 75 8.21 8.78 -6.56
C ARG A 75 7.82 7.54 -5.79
N VAL A 76 8.81 6.75 -5.37
CA VAL A 76 8.59 5.58 -4.52
C VAL A 76 9.54 5.60 -3.34
N PHE A 77 9.02 5.28 -2.15
CA PHE A 77 9.82 5.19 -0.92
C PHE A 77 9.59 3.86 -0.19
N TRP A 78 10.63 3.42 0.53
CA TRP A 78 10.52 2.41 1.57
C TRP A 78 10.73 3.07 2.93
N LEU A 79 9.65 3.19 3.69
CA LEU A 79 9.70 3.61 5.09
C LEU A 79 9.86 2.38 5.99
N LYS A 80 10.90 2.43 6.81
CA LYS A 80 11.23 1.42 7.82
C LYS A 80 11.14 2.05 9.21
N THR A 81 10.43 1.38 10.12
CA THR A 81 10.23 1.84 11.50
C THR A 81 9.95 0.65 12.41
N ASP A 82 9.81 0.89 13.70
CA ASP A 82 9.20 0.00 14.69
C ASP A 82 7.99 0.68 15.36
N GLU A 83 7.37 0.03 16.35
CA GLU A 83 6.20 0.58 17.07
C GLU A 83 6.55 1.79 17.97
N PRO A 84 7.66 1.79 18.75
CA PRO A 84 8.07 2.95 19.54
C PRO A 84 8.22 4.26 18.76
N HIS A 85 8.73 4.21 17.52
CA HIS A 85 8.98 5.41 16.72
C HIS A 85 7.86 5.72 15.70
N MET A 86 6.64 5.23 15.94
CA MET A 86 5.54 5.39 14.99
C MET A 86 5.15 6.86 14.73
N GLU A 87 5.24 7.73 15.74
CA GLU A 87 4.92 9.15 15.59
C GLU A 87 5.86 9.85 14.61
N GLU A 88 7.16 9.57 14.72
CA GLU A 88 8.17 10.05 13.79
C GLU A 88 7.97 9.48 12.38
N ALA A 89 7.61 8.20 12.28
CA ALA A 89 7.32 7.57 10.99
C ALA A 89 6.09 8.19 10.30
N LEU A 90 5.05 8.51 11.08
CA LEU A 90 3.88 9.24 10.58
C LEU A 90 4.25 10.67 10.16
N SER A 91 5.14 11.33 10.89
CA SER A 91 5.65 12.66 10.53
C SER A 91 6.41 12.61 9.19
N LEU A 92 7.26 11.61 8.97
CA LEU A 92 7.91 11.40 7.67
C LEU A 92 6.90 11.16 6.54
N LEU A 93 5.87 10.34 6.77
CA LEU A 93 4.79 10.15 5.77
C LEU A 93 4.07 11.47 5.46
N GLN A 94 3.88 12.36 6.44
CA GLN A 94 3.26 13.66 6.20
C GLN A 94 4.11 14.56 5.29
N THR A 95 5.44 14.49 5.38
CA THR A 95 6.33 15.27 4.50
C THR A 95 6.23 14.88 3.02
N LEU A 96 5.69 13.69 2.72
CA LEU A 96 5.47 13.22 1.36
C LEU A 96 4.15 13.72 0.74
N ARG A 97 3.28 14.35 1.54
CA ARG A 97 1.97 14.82 1.11
C ARG A 97 2.12 16.19 0.47
N ASP A 98 1.90 16.27 -0.83
CA ASP A 98 2.04 17.50 -1.63
C ASP A 98 0.76 17.85 -2.41
N GLY A 99 -0.37 17.26 -2.01
CA GLY A 99 -1.67 17.40 -2.70
C GLY A 99 -1.89 16.37 -3.83
N ASN A 100 -0.88 15.60 -4.20
CA ASN A 100 -1.03 14.47 -5.12
C ASN A 100 -1.49 13.19 -4.40
N PRO A 101 -1.94 12.16 -5.14
CA PRO A 101 -2.34 10.90 -4.53
C PRO A 101 -1.15 10.18 -3.87
N LEU A 102 -1.34 9.77 -2.62
CA LEU A 102 -0.39 8.96 -1.86
C LEU A 102 -0.92 7.51 -1.74
N LEU A 103 -0.17 6.56 -2.26
CA LEU A 103 -0.46 5.12 -2.12
C LEU A 103 0.47 4.52 -1.07
N VAL A 104 -0.07 3.80 -0.10
CA VAL A 104 0.71 3.22 1.00
C VAL A 104 0.47 1.71 1.12
N GLU A 105 1.52 0.91 1.04
CA GLU A 105 1.45 -0.52 1.32
C GLU A 105 1.81 -0.83 2.78
N SER A 106 0.80 -1.20 3.58
CA SER A 106 1.00 -1.70 4.94
C SER A 106 -0.30 -2.29 5.52
N ASN A 107 -0.17 -3.31 6.37
CA ASN A 107 -1.27 -3.70 7.27
C ASN A 107 -1.20 -2.88 8.55
N THR A 108 -0.09 -3.05 9.28
CA THR A 108 0.07 -2.58 10.66
C THR A 108 -0.07 -1.07 10.80
N LEU A 109 0.33 -0.29 9.79
CA LEU A 109 0.18 1.17 9.81
C LEU A 109 -1.28 1.62 10.02
N ARG A 110 -2.26 0.82 9.55
CA ARG A 110 -3.69 1.13 9.71
C ARG A 110 -4.11 1.29 11.18
N ARG A 111 -3.41 0.66 12.12
CA ARG A 111 -3.68 0.81 13.57
C ARG A 111 -3.40 2.22 14.09
N TYR A 112 -2.52 2.96 13.42
CA TYR A 112 -2.02 4.25 13.90
C TYR A 112 -2.57 5.43 13.11
N CYS A 113 -3.14 5.20 11.92
CA CYS A 113 -3.72 6.27 11.13
C CYS A 113 -4.89 5.79 10.25
N ARG A 114 -5.82 6.71 9.96
CA ARG A 114 -6.97 6.45 9.08
C ARG A 114 -6.72 7.05 7.68
N PRO A 115 -6.63 6.22 6.63
CA PRO A 115 -6.58 6.66 5.24
C PRO A 115 -7.98 7.05 4.72
N SER A 116 -8.07 7.53 3.48
CA SER A 116 -9.36 7.71 2.81
C SER A 116 -10.01 6.41 2.42
N LEU A 117 -9.20 5.48 1.92
CA LEU A 117 -9.59 4.12 1.60
C LEU A 117 -8.52 3.16 2.14
N PHE A 118 -8.95 2.08 2.75
CA PHE A 118 -8.11 0.98 3.20
C PHE A 118 -8.60 -0.34 2.63
N TYR A 119 -7.81 -0.91 1.72
CA TYR A 119 -8.13 -2.17 1.05
C TYR A 119 -7.26 -3.30 1.59
N LEU A 120 -7.84 -4.48 1.76
CA LEU A 120 -7.11 -5.71 2.04
C LEU A 120 -7.17 -6.64 0.84
N VAL A 121 -6.02 -7.08 0.36
CA VAL A 121 -5.92 -8.03 -0.75
C VAL A 121 -5.63 -9.44 -0.23
N GLY A 122 -6.43 -10.42 -0.67
CA GLY A 122 -6.20 -11.86 -0.51
C GLY A 122 -6.12 -12.55 -1.87
N ARG A 123 -5.81 -13.84 -1.88
CA ARG A 123 -5.79 -14.70 -3.06
C ARG A 123 -6.83 -15.80 -2.93
N GLU A 124 -7.48 -16.12 -4.04
CA GLU A 124 -8.41 -17.24 -4.10
C GLU A 124 -7.76 -18.55 -3.64
N GLY A 125 -8.51 -19.35 -2.88
CA GLY A 125 -8.05 -20.61 -2.31
C GLY A 125 -7.08 -20.50 -1.13
N GLU A 126 -6.60 -19.30 -0.79
CA GLU A 126 -5.70 -19.11 0.36
C GLU A 126 -6.49 -18.79 1.63
N GLN A 127 -6.30 -19.62 2.65
CA GLN A 127 -7.02 -19.52 3.92
C GLN A 127 -6.15 -18.97 5.05
N SER A 128 -4.82 -18.91 4.86
CA SER A 128 -3.95 -18.35 5.89
C SER A 128 -4.22 -16.86 6.09
N LEU A 129 -4.11 -16.44 7.35
CA LEU A 129 -4.30 -15.05 7.72
C LEU A 129 -3.18 -14.61 8.66
N LYS A 130 -2.50 -13.53 8.28
CA LYS A 130 -1.50 -12.87 9.13
C LYS A 130 -2.17 -12.32 10.37
N GLU A 131 -1.45 -12.34 11.48
CA GLU A 131 -1.85 -11.64 12.70
C GLU A 131 -2.15 -10.17 12.42
N SER A 132 -1.23 -9.46 11.76
CA SER A 132 -1.45 -8.05 11.38
C SER A 132 -2.61 -7.83 10.43
N ALA A 133 -3.08 -8.85 9.69
CA ALA A 133 -4.29 -8.76 8.89
C ALA A 133 -5.55 -8.91 9.76
N ARG A 134 -5.56 -9.85 10.73
CA ARG A 134 -6.68 -10.02 11.69
C ARG A 134 -6.99 -8.73 12.43
N GLU A 135 -5.95 -8.04 12.88
CA GLU A 135 -6.07 -6.80 13.66
C GLU A 135 -6.76 -5.66 12.89
N VAL A 136 -6.57 -5.60 11.57
CA VAL A 136 -7.01 -4.45 10.75
C VAL A 136 -8.15 -4.80 9.79
N MET A 137 -8.51 -6.08 9.66
CA MET A 137 -9.60 -6.54 8.80
C MET A 137 -10.94 -5.86 9.09
N PRO A 138 -11.37 -5.66 10.36
CA PRO A 138 -12.59 -4.91 10.65
C PRO A 138 -12.53 -3.43 10.24
N MET A 139 -11.35 -2.91 9.91
CA MET A 139 -11.12 -1.52 9.55
C MET A 139 -11.04 -1.29 8.03
N ALA A 140 -11.14 -2.36 7.23
CA ALA A 140 -11.06 -2.30 5.78
C ALA A 140 -12.37 -1.81 5.16
N ASP A 141 -12.26 -0.88 4.22
CA ASP A 141 -13.40 -0.41 3.42
C ASP A 141 -13.80 -1.49 2.39
N ARG A 142 -12.80 -2.24 1.88
CA ARG A 142 -12.97 -3.39 0.99
C ARG A 142 -11.95 -4.48 1.24
N THR A 143 -12.36 -5.71 1.07
CA THR A 143 -11.47 -6.87 0.90
C THR A 143 -11.59 -7.37 -0.53
N LEU A 144 -10.46 -7.47 -1.22
CA LEU A 144 -10.36 -7.93 -2.60
C LEU A 144 -9.74 -9.32 -2.65
N THR A 145 -10.30 -10.19 -3.48
CA THR A 145 -9.73 -11.52 -3.76
C THR A 145 -9.12 -11.51 -5.15
N SER A 146 -7.82 -11.82 -5.24
CA SER A 146 -7.13 -11.99 -6.50
C SER A 146 -7.27 -13.41 -7.04
N THR A 147 -7.53 -13.56 -8.32
CA THR A 147 -7.51 -14.84 -9.04
C THR A 147 -6.79 -14.67 -10.39
N LEU A 148 -6.55 -15.77 -11.11
CA LEU A 148 -6.01 -15.75 -12.47
C LEU A 148 -7.12 -16.06 -13.46
N ASP A 149 -7.18 -15.30 -14.55
CA ASP A 149 -8.02 -15.66 -15.69
C ASP A 149 -7.38 -16.82 -16.51
N PRO A 150 -8.08 -17.38 -17.51
CA PRO A 150 -7.54 -18.45 -18.35
C PRO A 150 -6.28 -18.09 -19.15
N ARG A 151 -5.95 -16.79 -19.25
CA ARG A 151 -4.74 -16.28 -19.92
C ARG A 151 -3.58 -16.04 -18.93
N GLY A 152 -3.83 -16.22 -17.63
CA GLY A 152 -2.85 -15.99 -16.58
C GLY A 152 -2.81 -14.55 -16.06
N GLU A 153 -3.78 -13.71 -16.44
CA GLU A 153 -3.86 -12.33 -15.96
C GLU A 153 -4.49 -12.26 -14.57
N VAL A 154 -3.96 -11.36 -13.73
CA VAL A 154 -4.44 -11.20 -12.36
C VAL A 154 -5.72 -10.35 -12.34
N LEU A 155 -6.82 -10.98 -11.93
CA LEU A 155 -8.10 -10.32 -11.68
C LEU A 155 -8.32 -10.10 -10.18
N TYR A 156 -9.11 -9.09 -9.84
CA TYR A 156 -9.49 -8.76 -8.46
C TYR A 156 -11.02 -8.70 -8.36
N PHE A 157 -11.57 -9.31 -7.32
CA PHE A 157 -13.01 -9.33 -7.05
C PHE A 157 -13.32 -8.89 -5.60
N PRO A 158 -14.19 -7.88 -5.40
CA PRO A 158 -14.73 -6.99 -6.43
C PRO A 158 -13.60 -6.24 -7.16
N ASN A 159 -13.86 -5.73 -8.37
CA ASN A 159 -12.88 -4.96 -9.13
C ASN A 159 -13.13 -3.46 -8.91
N PRO A 160 -12.39 -2.79 -8.01
CA PRO A 160 -12.66 -1.41 -7.66
C PRO A 160 -12.28 -0.46 -8.81
N ARG A 161 -13.12 0.55 -9.05
CA ARG A 161 -12.79 1.69 -9.91
C ARG A 161 -12.41 2.86 -9.02
N LEU A 162 -11.12 3.20 -9.01
CA LEU A 162 -10.57 4.24 -8.15
C LEU A 162 -10.30 5.52 -8.93
N MET A 163 -10.56 6.66 -8.28
CA MET A 163 -10.22 7.99 -8.78
C MET A 163 -9.57 8.83 -7.68
N PHE A 164 -8.84 9.86 -8.08
CA PHE A 164 -8.40 10.91 -7.19
C PHE A 164 -8.98 12.27 -7.59
N GLN A 165 -9.86 12.82 -6.76
CA GLN A 165 -10.55 14.08 -7.05
C GLN A 165 -10.65 14.92 -5.78
N GLY A 166 -10.41 16.23 -5.90
CA GLY A 166 -10.50 17.16 -4.76
C GLY A 166 -9.55 16.83 -3.61
N GLY A 167 -8.37 16.27 -3.89
CA GLY A 167 -7.40 15.86 -2.88
C GLY A 167 -7.79 14.58 -2.12
N LYS A 168 -8.69 13.77 -2.69
CA LYS A 168 -9.21 12.57 -2.03
C LYS A 168 -9.29 11.36 -2.97
N TRP A 169 -8.96 10.19 -2.45
CA TRP A 169 -9.28 8.91 -3.09
C TRP A 169 -10.76 8.57 -2.97
N ILE A 170 -11.36 8.14 -4.08
CA ILE A 170 -12.78 7.79 -4.19
C ILE A 170 -12.92 6.46 -4.93
N GLU A 171 -13.77 5.57 -4.42
CA GLU A 171 -14.25 4.39 -5.14
C GLU A 171 -15.57 4.76 -5.84
N LEU A 172 -15.63 4.58 -7.15
CA LEU A 172 -16.87 4.74 -7.91
C LEU A 172 -17.77 3.52 -7.68
N SER A 173 -19.07 3.78 -7.46
CA SER A 173 -20.12 2.77 -7.38
C SER A 173 -20.38 2.06 -8.71
#